data_AF-A0A4Q3WDY5-F1
#
_entry.id   AF-A0A4Q3WDY5-F1
#
_cell.length_a   1.000
_cell.length_b   1.000
_cell.length_c   1.000
_cell.angle_alpha   90.00
_cell.angle_beta   90.00
_cell.angle_gamma   90.00
#
_symmetry.space_group_name_H-M   'P 1'
#
loop_
_entity.id
_entity.type
_entity.pdbx_description
1 polymer ?
#
loop_
_entity_poly.entity_id
_entity_poly.type
_entity_poly.pdbx_seq_one_letter_code
_entity_poly.pdbx_strand_id
1 'polypeptide(L)'
;MPEALVKSQEAKEAIHGTELIAELQKCIERVNLLSDACDDWLRDPDDPNRYFVGARSEDIKVVYEEEKEGKTIRKKAPLSELLARIEGRYTITAVETKHADPRELLLKSYDRLESRLELVAKLLGMINDAPTVNITINPQWLELRAVIVQSLKDYPEARLSVAAALVELEGGTIAR
;
A
#
# COMPACT_ATOMS: atom_id res chain seq x y z
N MET A 1 4.57 35.78 17.04
CA MET A 1 3.74 34.71 17.62
C MET A 1 4.19 34.50 19.06
N PRO A 2 3.32 34.52 20.07
CA PRO A 2 3.73 34.38 21.47
C PRO A 2 4.29 32.96 21.71
N GLU A 3 5.45 32.85 22.39
CA GLU A 3 6.21 31.61 22.63
C GLU A 3 5.37 30.45 23.19
N ALA A 4 4.35 30.76 23.99
CA ALA A 4 3.44 29.76 24.55
C ALA A 4 2.64 29.00 23.47
N LEU A 5 2.29 29.66 22.37
CA LEU A 5 1.58 29.02 21.26
C LEU A 5 2.52 28.10 20.49
N VAL A 6 3.75 28.54 20.21
CA VAL A 6 4.78 27.74 19.51
C VAL A 6 5.10 26.47 20.30
N LYS A 7 5.34 26.59 21.61
CA LYS A 7 5.60 25.45 22.49
C LYS A 7 4.41 24.48 22.58
N SER A 8 3.18 25.00 22.52
CA SER A 8 1.97 24.15 22.48
C SER A 8 1.80 23.42 21.14
N GLN A 9 2.30 24.02 20.05
CA GLN A 9 2.22 23.48 18.70
C GLN A 9 3.26 22.38 18.50
N GLU A 10 4.51 22.62 18.91
CA GLU A 10 5.58 21.63 18.95
C GLU A 10 5.21 20.42 19.81
N ALA A 11 4.58 20.65 20.98
CA ALA A 11 4.10 19.57 21.83
C ALA A 11 2.98 18.74 21.15
N LYS A 12 2.06 19.40 20.43
CA LYS A 12 0.99 18.69 19.68
C LYS A 12 1.54 17.91 18.50
N GLU A 13 2.49 18.46 17.75
CA GLU A 13 3.15 17.77 16.63
C GLU A 13 3.94 16.55 17.12
N ALA A 14 4.66 16.67 18.24
CA ALA A 14 5.37 15.54 18.85
C ALA A 14 4.43 14.44 19.34
N ILE A 15 3.30 14.80 19.97
CA ILE A 15 2.27 13.83 20.41
C ILE A 15 1.67 13.13 19.19
N HIS A 16 1.31 13.87 18.15
CA HIS A 16 0.72 13.30 16.93
C HIS A 16 1.69 12.36 16.21
N GLY A 17 2.98 12.72 16.11
CA GLY A 17 4.01 11.84 15.57
C GLY A 17 4.17 10.55 16.37
N THR A 18 4.07 10.63 17.71
CA THR A 18 4.16 9.45 18.59
C THR A 18 2.97 8.50 18.40
N GLU A 19 1.75 9.04 18.27
CA GLU A 19 0.53 8.25 17.99
C GLU A 19 0.61 7.54 16.63
N LEU A 20 1.11 8.24 15.60
CA LEU A 20 1.32 7.67 14.27
C LEU A 20 2.30 6.50 14.28
N ILE A 21 3.43 6.64 14.97
CA ILE A 21 4.42 5.56 15.12
C ILE A 21 3.82 4.37 15.86
N ALA A 22 3.04 4.61 16.91
CA ALA A 22 2.40 3.53 17.67
C ALA A 22 1.39 2.73 16.83
N GLU A 23 0.58 3.39 15.99
CA GLU A 23 -0.33 2.66 15.08
C GLU A 23 0.42 1.95 13.95
N LEU A 24 1.54 2.49 13.48
CA LEU A 24 2.40 1.81 12.52
C LEU A 24 2.98 0.52 13.09
N GLN A 25 3.49 0.55 14.32
CA GLN A 25 3.98 -0.64 15.01
C GLN A 25 2.89 -1.71 15.11
N LYS A 26 1.68 -1.35 15.54
CA LYS A 26 0.54 -2.29 15.59
C LYS A 26 0.13 -2.84 14.23
N CYS A 27 0.32 -2.08 13.16
CA CYS A 27 0.07 -2.55 11.80
C CYS A 27 1.13 -3.56 11.36
N ILE A 28 2.41 -3.27 11.62
CA ILE A 28 3.54 -4.15 11.32
C ILE A 28 3.40 -5.45 12.11
N GLU A 29 3.07 -5.40 13.40
CA GLU A 29 2.86 -6.59 14.23
C GLU A 29 1.77 -7.52 13.66
N ARG A 30 0.65 -6.95 13.19
CA ARG A 30 -0.42 -7.74 12.56
C ARG A 30 0.01 -8.36 11.25
N VAL A 31 0.84 -7.67 10.48
CA VAL A 31 1.36 -8.16 9.20
C VAL A 31 2.37 -9.27 9.44
N ASN A 32 3.23 -9.14 10.45
CA ASN A 32 4.15 -10.20 10.85
C ASN A 32 3.36 -11.43 11.29
N LEU A 33 2.35 -11.27 12.15
CA LEU A 33 1.50 -12.40 12.57
C LEU A 33 0.85 -13.14 11.39
N LEU A 34 0.36 -12.40 10.40
CA LEU A 34 -0.20 -13.01 9.19
C LEU A 34 0.88 -13.67 8.34
N SER A 35 2.03 -13.02 8.20
CA SER A 35 3.17 -13.55 7.43
C SER A 35 3.70 -14.82 8.06
N ASP A 36 3.80 -14.89 9.39
CA ASP A 36 4.22 -16.07 10.15
C ASP A 36 3.23 -17.21 9.95
N ALA A 37 1.93 -16.94 10.08
CA ALA A 37 0.88 -17.94 9.83
C ALA A 37 0.93 -18.48 8.39
N CYS A 38 1.26 -17.62 7.42
CA CYS A 38 1.43 -18.01 6.03
C CYS A 38 2.77 -18.73 5.78
N ASP A 39 3.86 -18.34 6.43
CA ASP A 39 5.18 -18.99 6.36
C ASP A 39 5.05 -20.43 6.87
N ASP A 40 4.47 -20.60 8.05
CA ASP A 40 4.19 -21.91 8.64
C ASP A 40 3.29 -22.76 7.75
N TRP A 41 2.26 -22.14 7.16
CA TRP A 41 1.35 -22.84 6.24
C TRP A 41 1.96 -23.07 4.86
N LEU A 42 3.02 -22.40 4.42
CA LEU A 42 3.64 -22.62 3.10
C LEU A 42 4.91 -23.48 3.17
N ARG A 43 5.56 -23.57 4.33
CA ARG A 43 6.78 -24.35 4.52
C ARG A 43 6.57 -25.81 4.16
N ASP A 44 7.49 -26.35 3.36
CA ASP A 44 7.48 -27.76 2.99
C ASP A 44 7.74 -28.62 4.25
N PRO A 45 6.88 -29.61 4.56
CA PRO A 45 7.06 -30.48 5.72
C PRO A 45 8.35 -31.31 5.65
N ASP A 46 8.78 -31.65 4.43
CA ASP A 46 9.95 -32.49 4.18
C ASP A 46 11.23 -31.66 4.00
N ASP A 47 11.11 -30.37 3.66
CA ASP A 47 12.22 -29.42 3.55
C ASP A 47 11.90 -28.04 4.18
N PRO A 48 12.27 -27.81 5.45
CA PRO A 48 12.01 -26.55 6.15
C PRO A 48 12.63 -25.30 5.50
N ASN A 49 13.55 -25.44 4.53
CA ASN A 49 14.14 -24.31 3.83
C ASN A 49 13.44 -23.99 2.51
N ARG A 50 12.33 -24.67 2.19
CA ARG A 50 11.59 -24.45 0.94
C ARG A 50 10.11 -24.26 1.21
N TYR A 51 9.47 -23.50 0.31
CA TYR A 51 8.02 -23.40 0.27
C TYR A 51 7.45 -24.46 -0.66
N PHE A 52 6.46 -25.20 -0.17
CA PHE A 52 5.67 -26.11 -0.97
C PHE A 52 4.48 -25.34 -1.56
N VAL A 53 4.57 -25.05 -2.86
CA VAL A 53 3.56 -24.28 -3.61
C VAL A 53 2.61 -25.20 -4.43
N GLY A 54 2.70 -26.52 -4.21
CA GLY A 54 1.81 -27.51 -4.80
C GLY A 54 0.45 -27.59 -4.07
N ALA A 55 -0.53 -28.27 -4.64
CA ALA A 55 -1.79 -28.54 -3.97
C ALA A 55 -1.52 -29.42 -2.74
N ARG A 56 -1.65 -28.86 -1.53
CA ARG A 56 -1.54 -29.65 -0.30
C ARG A 56 -2.64 -30.69 -0.29
N SER A 57 -2.26 -31.97 -0.31
CA SER A 57 -3.20 -33.08 -0.45
C SER A 57 -4.06 -33.35 0.80
N GLU A 58 -3.96 -32.52 1.85
CA GLU A 58 -4.66 -32.74 3.13
C GLU A 58 -5.86 -31.81 3.42
N ASP A 59 -6.13 -30.78 2.62
CA ASP A 59 -7.02 -29.68 3.06
C ASP A 59 -8.52 -29.81 2.73
N ILE A 60 -9.06 -31.03 2.66
CA ILE A 60 -10.52 -31.23 2.63
C ILE A 60 -10.94 -32.34 3.58
N LYS A 61 -11.51 -31.96 4.74
CA LYS A 61 -12.21 -32.89 5.63
C LYS A 61 -13.64 -33.09 5.13
N VAL A 62 -13.97 -34.31 4.71
CA VAL A 62 -15.31 -34.64 4.21
C VAL A 62 -16.12 -35.27 5.34
N VAL A 63 -17.28 -34.69 5.63
CA VAL A 63 -18.31 -35.31 6.49
C VAL A 63 -19.23 -36.10 5.57
N TYR A 64 -19.32 -37.40 5.80
CA TYR A 64 -20.17 -38.28 4.98
C TYR A 64 -21.00 -39.21 5.88
N GLU A 65 -22.11 -39.67 5.33
CA GLU A 65 -23.02 -40.60 5.98
C GLU A 65 -22.79 -42.00 5.41
N GLU A 66 -22.54 -42.97 6.28
CA GLU A 66 -22.32 -44.37 5.92
C GLU A 66 -23.41 -45.21 6.56
N GLU A 67 -24.10 -46.03 5.77
CA GLU A 67 -25.12 -46.95 6.26
C GLU A 67 -24.46 -48.25 6.71
N LYS A 68 -24.57 -48.57 8.00
CA LYS A 68 -24.08 -49.84 8.55
C LYS A 68 -25.19 -50.46 9.39
N GLU A 69 -25.57 -51.69 9.04
CA GLU A 69 -26.62 -52.45 9.77
C GLU A 69 -27.96 -51.69 9.93
N GLY A 70 -28.36 -50.95 8.89
CA GLY A 70 -29.62 -50.19 8.90
C GLY A 70 -29.61 -48.91 9.76
N LYS A 71 -28.43 -48.46 10.21
CA LYS A 71 -28.25 -47.17 10.88
C LYS A 71 -27.27 -46.30 10.09
N THR A 72 -27.67 -45.05 9.86
CA THR A 72 -26.83 -44.02 9.24
C THR A 72 -25.89 -43.44 10.27
N ILE A 73 -24.58 -43.63 10.07
CA ILE A 73 -23.54 -43.12 10.97
C ILE A 73 -22.78 -42.01 10.25
N ARG A 74 -22.68 -40.84 10.89
CA ARG A 74 -21.85 -39.72 10.40
C ARG A 74 -20.39 -39.96 10.70
N LYS A 75 -19.54 -39.87 9.70
CA LYS A 75 -18.08 -40.00 9.81
C LYS A 75 -17.36 -38.79 9.22
N LYS A 76 -16.12 -38.60 9.67
CA LYS A 76 -15.19 -37.58 9.17
C LYS A 76 -13.93 -38.28 8.70
N ALA A 77 -13.48 -37.99 7.49
CA ALA A 77 -12.23 -38.51 6.91
C ALA A 77 -11.59 -37.45 5.99
N PRO A 78 -10.26 -37.45 5.80
CA PRO A 78 -9.63 -36.64 4.77
C PRO A 78 -10.10 -37.08 3.38
N LEU A 79 -10.21 -36.13 2.45
CA LEU A 79 -10.65 -36.40 1.09
C LEU A 79 -9.75 -37.44 0.40
N SER A 80 -8.43 -37.40 0.63
CA SER A 80 -7.49 -38.40 0.12
C SER A 80 -7.87 -39.83 0.50
N GLU A 81 -8.31 -40.06 1.73
CA GLU A 81 -8.75 -41.39 2.19
C GLU A 81 -10.06 -41.81 1.52
N LEU A 82 -10.99 -40.88 1.29
CA LEU A 82 -12.22 -41.17 0.56
C LEU A 82 -11.97 -41.43 -0.93
N LEU A 83 -11.05 -40.69 -1.54
CA LEU A 83 -10.62 -40.88 -2.92
C LEU A 83 -9.94 -42.25 -3.09
N ALA A 84 -9.05 -42.64 -2.17
CA ALA A 84 -8.43 -43.96 -2.16
C ALA A 84 -9.45 -45.10 -2.03
N ARG A 85 -10.56 -44.90 -1.30
CA ARG A 85 -11.63 -45.91 -1.18
C ARG A 85 -12.46 -46.10 -2.44
N ILE A 86 -12.53 -45.10 -3.32
CA ILE A 86 -13.23 -45.18 -4.62
C ILE A 86 -12.28 -45.46 -5.79
N GLU A 87 -10.98 -45.48 -5.51
CA GLU A 87 -9.92 -45.75 -6.48
C GLU A 87 -10.11 -47.16 -7.07
N GLY A 88 -10.07 -47.25 -8.41
CA GLY A 88 -10.39 -48.47 -9.16
C GLY A 88 -11.84 -48.58 -9.65
N ARG A 89 -12.78 -47.78 -9.12
CA ARG A 89 -14.15 -47.69 -9.63
C ARG A 89 -14.39 -46.47 -10.54
N TYR A 90 -13.63 -45.40 -10.30
CA TYR A 90 -13.69 -44.15 -11.07
C TYR A 90 -12.28 -43.58 -11.26
N THR A 91 -12.04 -42.89 -12.39
CA THR A 91 -10.81 -42.13 -12.62
C THR A 91 -11.07 -40.67 -12.25
N ILE A 92 -10.31 -40.15 -11.29
CA ILE A 92 -10.46 -38.78 -10.80
C ILE A 92 -9.65 -37.86 -11.72
N THR A 93 -10.30 -36.90 -12.39
CA THR A 93 -9.66 -36.00 -13.37
C THR A 93 -9.45 -34.58 -12.85
N ALA A 94 -10.22 -34.12 -11.86
CA ALA A 94 -10.04 -32.82 -11.23
C ALA A 94 -10.63 -32.79 -9.81
N VAL A 95 -10.01 -32.01 -8.92
CA VAL A 95 -10.51 -31.68 -7.58
C VAL A 95 -10.48 -30.16 -7.45
N GLU A 96 -11.65 -29.54 -7.29
CA GLU A 96 -11.78 -28.09 -7.13
C GLU A 96 -12.11 -27.72 -5.68
N THR A 97 -11.44 -26.70 -5.15
CA THR A 97 -11.70 -26.16 -3.81
C THR A 97 -12.27 -24.74 -3.93
N LYS A 98 -13.21 -24.38 -3.05
CA LYS A 98 -13.89 -23.07 -3.05
C LYS A 98 -13.38 -22.09 -1.98
N HIS A 99 -12.37 -22.48 -1.21
CA HIS A 99 -11.79 -21.60 -0.18
C HIS A 99 -10.71 -20.73 -0.80
N ALA A 100 -10.61 -19.48 -0.31
CA ALA A 100 -9.63 -18.51 -0.77
C ALA A 100 -8.23 -19.13 -0.71
N ASP A 101 -7.55 -19.16 -1.84
CA ASP A 101 -6.19 -19.67 -1.94
C ASP A 101 -5.31 -18.83 -1.00
N PRO A 102 -4.59 -19.43 -0.04
CA PRO A 102 -3.68 -18.70 0.84
C PRO A 102 -2.67 -17.86 0.06
N ARG A 103 -2.33 -18.25 -1.18
CA ARG A 103 -1.51 -17.45 -2.11
C ARG A 103 -2.19 -16.15 -2.53
N GLU A 104 -3.48 -16.23 -2.86
CA GLU A 104 -4.28 -15.05 -3.19
C GLU A 104 -4.44 -14.14 -1.97
N LEU A 105 -4.59 -14.74 -0.79
CA LEU A 105 -4.69 -14.02 0.48
C LEU A 105 -3.36 -13.30 0.83
N LEU A 106 -2.23 -13.95 0.59
CA LEU A 106 -0.88 -13.37 0.72
C LEU A 106 -0.64 -12.22 -0.23
N LEU A 107 -0.88 -12.42 -1.53
CA LEU A 107 -0.70 -11.38 -2.55
C LEU A 107 -1.55 -10.14 -2.23
N LYS A 108 -2.84 -10.33 -1.91
CA LYS A 108 -3.72 -9.23 -1.49
C LYS A 108 -3.25 -8.53 -0.21
N SER A 109 -2.59 -9.25 0.69
CA SER A 109 -2.08 -8.68 1.93
C SER A 109 -0.81 -7.88 1.69
N TYR A 110 0.07 -8.34 0.80
CA TYR A 110 1.27 -7.65 0.37
C TYR A 110 0.93 -6.35 -0.40
N ASP A 111 -0.02 -6.40 -1.35
CA ASP A 111 -0.49 -5.20 -2.07
C ASP A 111 -1.03 -4.13 -1.12
N ARG A 112 -1.79 -4.56 -0.10
CA ARG A 112 -2.30 -3.67 0.95
C ARG A 112 -1.18 -3.10 1.82
N LEU A 113 -0.11 -3.84 2.05
CA LEU A 113 1.05 -3.39 2.80
C LEU A 113 1.81 -2.31 2.02
N GLU A 114 2.15 -2.56 0.75
CA GLU A 114 2.83 -1.60 -0.12
C GLU A 114 2.07 -0.28 -0.18
N SER A 115 0.76 -0.34 -0.42
CA SER A 115 -0.11 0.86 -0.47
C SER A 115 -0.07 1.66 0.84
N ARG A 116 0.08 0.99 1.99
CA ARG A 116 0.15 1.65 3.30
C ARG A 116 1.53 2.21 3.59
N LEU A 117 2.60 1.50 3.22
CA LEU A 117 3.96 2.00 3.33
C LEU A 117 4.18 3.24 2.47
N GLU A 118 3.62 3.24 1.26
CA GLU A 118 3.62 4.41 0.39
C GLU A 118 2.91 5.61 1.04
N LEU A 119 1.72 5.39 1.63
CA LEU A 119 0.99 6.43 2.35
C LEU A 119 1.83 7.00 3.52
N VAL A 120 2.51 6.14 4.27
CA VAL A 120 3.38 6.55 5.38
C VAL A 120 4.57 7.34 4.86
N ALA A 121 5.22 6.91 3.78
CA ALA A 121 6.32 7.62 3.18
C ALA A 121 5.90 8.99 2.62
N LYS A 122 4.67 9.12 2.10
CA LYS A 122 4.08 10.41 1.71
C LYS A 122 3.80 11.31 2.92
N LEU A 123 3.21 10.76 3.99
CA LEU A 123 2.95 11.50 5.23
C LEU A 123 4.24 12.00 5.92
N LEU A 124 5.30 11.19 5.90
CA LEU A 124 6.62 11.56 6.42
C LEU A 124 7.38 12.50 5.48
N GLY A 125 6.82 12.86 4.32
CA GLY A 125 7.48 13.71 3.32
C GLY A 125 8.68 13.06 2.63
N MET A 126 8.87 11.75 2.79
CA MET A 126 9.92 10.99 2.11
C MET A 126 9.60 10.79 0.62
N ILE A 127 8.31 10.76 0.28
CA ILE A 127 7.81 10.80 -1.10
C ILE A 127 7.15 12.15 -1.30
N ASN A 128 7.70 12.95 -2.22
CA ASN A 128 7.16 14.27 -2.55
C ASN A 128 6.40 14.21 -3.88
N ASP A 129 5.10 13.90 -3.79
CA ASP A 129 4.15 13.86 -4.91
C ASP A 129 3.45 15.22 -5.14
N ALA A 130 3.98 16.30 -4.57
CA ALA A 130 3.40 17.62 -4.75
C ALA A 130 3.41 17.99 -6.25
N PRO A 131 2.27 18.36 -6.85
CA PRO A 131 2.23 18.77 -8.24
C PRO A 131 3.11 20.00 -8.43
N THR A 132 4.16 19.87 -9.24
CA THR A 132 4.99 21.00 -9.62
C THR A 132 4.18 21.91 -10.54
N VAL A 133 3.60 22.98 -9.98
CA VAL A 133 2.88 23.99 -10.78
C VAL A 133 3.89 24.83 -11.53
N ASN A 134 3.98 24.63 -12.85
CA ASN A 134 4.81 25.50 -13.69
C ASN A 134 4.08 26.84 -13.90
N ILE A 135 4.43 27.82 -13.06
CA ILE A 135 3.83 29.17 -13.07
C ILE A 135 4.10 29.89 -14.41
N THR A 136 5.16 29.52 -15.13
CA THR A 136 5.55 30.14 -16.41
C THR A 136 4.51 29.93 -17.51
N ILE A 137 3.80 28.80 -17.48
CA ILE A 137 2.76 28.46 -18.47
C ILE A 137 1.34 28.70 -17.96
N ASN A 138 1.19 29.23 -16.73
CA ASN A 138 -0.12 29.50 -16.18
C ASN A 138 -0.78 30.68 -16.94
N PRO A 139 -1.95 30.50 -17.57
CA PRO A 139 -2.63 31.56 -18.34
C PRO A 139 -2.87 32.83 -17.52
N GLN A 140 -3.21 32.70 -16.23
CA GLN A 140 -3.45 33.84 -15.34
C GLN A 140 -2.17 34.67 -15.11
N TRP A 141 -1.01 33.99 -15.05
CA TRP A 141 0.28 34.65 -14.93
C TRP A 141 0.67 35.38 -16.21
N LEU A 142 0.40 34.78 -17.38
CA LEU A 142 0.63 35.41 -18.68
C LEU A 142 -0.26 36.65 -18.87
N GLU A 143 -1.54 36.56 -18.51
CA GLU A 143 -2.47 37.68 -18.55
C GLU A 143 -2.01 38.82 -17.63
N LEU A 144 -1.61 38.51 -16.39
CA LEU A 144 -1.11 39.52 -15.45
C LEU A 144 0.13 40.24 -16.00
N ARG A 145 1.10 39.50 -16.56
CA ARG A 145 2.29 40.09 -17.18
C ARG A 145 1.93 40.96 -18.38
N ALA A 146 1.00 40.51 -19.22
CA ALA A 146 0.54 41.28 -20.37
C ALA A 146 -0.14 42.59 -19.94
N VAL A 147 -1.01 42.54 -18.93
CA VAL A 147 -1.66 43.74 -18.38
C VAL A 147 -0.63 44.72 -17.82
N ILE A 148 0.33 44.26 -17.02
CA ILE A 148 1.38 45.11 -16.45
C ILE A 148 2.20 45.79 -17.57
N VAL A 149 2.67 45.03 -18.55
CA VAL A 149 3.48 45.58 -19.66
C VAL A 149 2.65 46.55 -20.51
N GLN A 150 1.38 46.23 -20.75
CA GLN A 150 0.48 47.07 -21.54
C GLN A 150 0.13 48.38 -20.82
N SER A 151 -0.12 48.35 -19.51
CA SER A 151 -0.39 49.54 -18.70
C SER A 151 0.82 50.46 -18.58
N LEU A 152 2.03 49.92 -18.67
CA LEU A 152 3.27 50.71 -18.67
C LEU A 152 3.58 51.33 -20.05
N LYS A 153 2.77 51.10 -21.08
CA LYS A 153 3.06 51.56 -22.45
C LYS A 153 3.25 53.07 -22.57
N ASP A 154 2.45 53.83 -21.82
CA ASP A 154 2.43 55.30 -21.89
C ASP A 154 3.41 55.94 -20.89
N TYR A 155 4.10 55.15 -20.07
CA TYR A 155 5.03 55.60 -19.02
C TYR A 155 6.46 55.10 -19.29
N PRO A 156 7.22 55.75 -20.19
CA PRO A 156 8.54 55.28 -20.61
C PRO A 156 9.56 55.20 -19.47
N GLU A 157 9.54 56.14 -18.53
CA GLU A 157 10.43 56.12 -17.36
C GLU A 157 10.15 54.95 -16.42
N ALA A 158 8.86 54.62 -16.21
CA ALA A 158 8.46 53.47 -15.39
C ALA A 158 8.87 52.14 -16.03
N ARG A 159 8.80 52.01 -17.36
CA ARG A 159 9.30 50.81 -18.07
C ARG A 159 10.79 50.61 -17.88
N LEU A 160 11.59 51.66 -17.97
CA LEU A 160 13.04 51.58 -17.79
C LEU A 160 13.40 51.18 -16.36
N SER A 161 12.70 51.73 -15.37
CA SER A 161 12.88 51.36 -13.96
C SER A 161 12.56 49.88 -13.70
N VAL A 162 11.44 49.38 -14.24
CA VAL A 162 11.06 47.95 -14.12
C VAL A 162 12.05 47.05 -14.85
N ALA A 163 12.50 47.42 -16.05
CA ALA A 163 13.50 46.65 -16.80
C ALA A 163 14.84 46.56 -16.06
N ALA A 164 15.31 47.67 -15.48
CA ALA A 164 16.53 47.69 -14.68
C ALA A 164 16.41 46.77 -13.45
N ALA A 165 15.29 46.83 -12.73
CA ALA A 165 15.05 45.97 -11.57
C ALA A 165 14.98 44.48 -11.93
N LEU A 166 14.41 44.12 -13.10
CA LEU A 166 14.38 42.74 -13.57
C LEU A 166 15.77 42.22 -13.95
N VAL A 167 16.60 43.04 -14.60
CA VAL A 167 17.99 42.68 -14.93
C VAL A 167 18.83 42.45 -13.66
N GLU A 168 18.63 43.28 -12.64
CA GLU A 168 19.30 43.12 -11.34
C GLU A 168 18.88 41.81 -10.64
N LEU A 169 17.59 41.47 -10.69
CA LEU A 169 17.07 40.21 -10.15
C LEU A 169 17.59 38.97 -10.88
N GLU A 170 17.65 39.02 -12.22
CA GLU A 170 18.22 37.95 -13.04
C GLU A 170 19.74 37.80 -12.82
N GLY A 171 20.46 38.90 -12.69
CA GLY A 171 21.90 38.90 -12.37
C GLY A 171 22.22 38.40 -10.97
N GLY A 172 21.36 38.68 -9.98
CA GLY A 172 21.50 38.18 -8.60
C GLY A 172 21.18 36.70 -8.42
N THR A 173 20.42 36.11 -9.35
CA THR A 173 20.03 34.68 -9.30
C THR A 173 21.14 33.75 -9.80
N ILE A 174 22.11 34.25 -10.59
CA ILE A 174 23.24 33.47 -11.11
C ILE A 174 24.41 33.38 -10.09
N ALA A 175 24.39 34.19 -9.03
CA ALA A 175 25.46 34.28 -8.03
C ALA A 175 25.18 33.51 -6.70
N ARG A 176 24.21 32.58 -6.68
CA ARG A 176 23.94 31.70 -5.53
C ARG A 176 23.82 30.25 -5.93
#